data_AF-S6GFV2-F1
#
_entry.id   AF-S6GFV2-F1
#
_cell.length_a   1.000
_cell.length_b   1.000
_cell.length_c   1.000
_cell.angle_alpha   90.00
_cell.angle_beta   90.00
_cell.angle_gamma   90.00
#
_symmetry.space_group_name_H-M   'P 1'
#
loop_
_entity.id
_entity.type
_entity.pdbx_description
1 polymer ?
#
loop_
_entity_poly.entity_id
_entity_poly.type
_entity_poly.pdbx_seq_one_letter_code
_entity_poly.pdbx_strand_id
1 'polypeptide(L)' 'MFEQLATSLPFEIQMEFKRALKKGYWSNGMKLTKKQRRSCEQALFFHLENPNSYTH' A
#
# COMPACT_ATOMS: atom_id res chain seq x y z
N MET A 1 0.69 9.69 18.89
CA MET A 1 -0.17 10.11 17.77
C MET A 1 0.50 9.69 16.44
N PHE A 2 0.68 8.39 16.22
CA PHE A 2 1.26 7.82 14.99
C PHE A 2 0.26 6.88 14.28
N GLU A 3 -0.81 6.50 14.97
CA GLU A 3 -1.84 5.57 14.46
C GLU A 3 -2.80 6.21 13.46
N GLN A 4 -2.95 7.54 13.47
CA GLN A 4 -3.83 8.26 12.53
C GLN A 4 -3.20 8.56 11.17
N LEU A 5 -1.89 8.35 10.99
CA LEU A 5 -1.20 8.56 9.70
C LEU A 5 -1.15 7.28 8.86
N ALA A 6 -1.43 6.12 9.44
CA ALA A 6 -1.45 4.85 8.73
C ALA A 6 -2.71 4.68 7.85
N THR A 7 -3.69 5.56 7.96
CA THR A 7 -5.05 5.37 7.41
C THR A 7 -5.38 6.22 6.18
N SER A 8 -4.42 6.93 5.60
CA SER A 8 -4.58 7.56 4.27
C SER A 8 -3.28 7.48 3.47
N LEU A 9 -2.92 6.28 2.99
CA LEU A 9 -1.86 6.21 1.99
C LEU A 9 -2.30 6.97 0.74
N PRO A 10 -1.49 7.91 0.22
CA PRO A 10 -1.78 8.59 -1.04
C PRO A 10 -2.03 7.58 -2.16
N PHE A 11 -2.89 7.94 -3.11
CA PHE A 11 -3.28 7.08 -4.21
C PHE A 11 -2.06 6.56 -4.99
N GLU A 12 -1.05 7.40 -5.16
CA GLU A 12 0.21 7.07 -5.82
C GLU A 12 0.96 5.95 -5.10
N ILE A 13 0.95 5.95 -3.76
CA ILE A 13 1.57 4.90 -2.95
C ILE A 13 0.78 3.60 -3.05
N GLN A 14 -0.55 3.67 -3.02
CA GLN A 14 -1.40 2.49 -3.22
C GLN A 14 -1.18 1.88 -4.61
N MET A 15 -1.06 2.70 -5.65
CA MET A 15 -0.80 2.28 -7.01
C MET A 15 0.58 1.62 -7.15
N GLU A 16 1.60 2.20 -6.51
CA GLU A 16 2.94 1.62 -6.50
C GLU A 16 2.95 0.28 -5.76
N PHE A 17 2.24 0.14 -4.65
CA PHE A 17 2.11 -1.13 -3.93
C PHE A 17 1.43 -2.19 -4.79
N LYS A 18 0.30 -1.86 -5.44
CA LYS A 18 -0.40 -2.76 -6.37
C LYS A 18 0.51 -3.19 -7.52
N ARG A 19 1.27 -2.26 -8.10
CA ARG A 19 2.23 -2.54 -9.18
C ARG A 19 3.34 -3.46 -8.70
N ALA A 20 3.93 -3.18 -7.53
CA ALA A 20 5.01 -3.97 -6.95
C ALA A 20 4.54 -5.39 -6.61
N LEU A 21 3.33 -5.55 -6.06
CA LEU A 21 2.74 -6.86 -5.77
C LEU A 21 2.52 -7.71 -7.03
N LYS A 22 2.08 -7.07 -8.13
CA LYS A 22 1.85 -7.73 -9.42
C LYS A 22 3.16 -8.12 -10.12
N LYS A 23 4.16 -7.24 -10.12
CA LYS A 23 5.43 -7.45 -10.83
C LYS A 23 6.50 -8.18 -10.01
N GLY A 24 6.41 -8.14 -8.68
CA GLY A 24 7.46 -8.61 -7.77
C GLY A 24 8.67 -7.69 -7.66
N TYR A 25 8.59 -6.47 -8.20
CA TYR A 25 9.64 -5.45 -8.18
C TYR A 25 9.03 -4.06 -8.00
N TRP A 26 9.73 -3.20 -7.27
CA TRP A 26 9.47 -1.77 -7.16
C TRP A 26 9.78 -1.05 -8.48
N SER A 27 9.25 0.16 -8.66
CA SER A 27 9.51 1.02 -9.82
C SER A 27 10.99 1.33 -10.04
N ASN A 28 11.77 1.38 -8.96
CA ASN A 28 13.23 1.57 -9.01
C ASN A 28 14.01 0.29 -9.36
N GLY A 29 13.34 -0.82 -9.68
CA GLY A 29 13.98 -2.09 -10.04
C GLY A 29 14.37 -2.98 -8.85
N MET A 30 14.17 -2.53 -7.61
CA MET A 30 14.43 -3.37 -6.44
C MET A 30 13.42 -4.52 -6.35
N LYS A 31 13.90 -5.73 -6.05
CA LYS A 31 13.04 -6.90 -5.85
C LYS A 31 12.18 -6.74 -4.61
N LEU A 32 10.89 -7.04 -4.73
CA LEU A 32 9.97 -7.02 -3.61
C LEU A 32 10.23 -8.24 -2.71
N THR A 33 10.61 -7.98 -1.46
CA THR A 33 10.86 -9.05 -0.48
C THR A 33 9.55 -9.63 0.06
N LYS A 34 9.60 -10.85 0.62
CA LYS A 34 8.42 -11.47 1.26
C LYS A 34 7.86 -10.63 2.42
N LYS A 35 8.74 -9.98 3.20
CA LYS A 35 8.31 -9.09 4.30
C LYS A 35 7.57 -7.86 3.75
N GLN A 36 8.15 -7.19 2.76
CA GLN A 36 7.51 -6.02 2.13
C GLN A 36 6.21 -6.39 1.44
N ARG A 37 6.14 -7.57 0.81
CA ARG A 37 4.92 -8.09 0.20
C ARG A 37 3.77 -8.14 1.21
N ARG A 38 4.01 -8.77 2.38
CA ARG A 38 3.01 -8.84 3.46
C ARG A 38 2.59 -7.46 3.95
N SER A 39 3.54 -6.54 4.12
CA SER A 39 3.24 -5.17 4.53
C SER A 39 2.38 -4.42 3.50
N CYS A 40 2.66 -4.58 2.20
CA CYS A 40 1.86 -3.97 1.14
C CYS A 40 0.45 -4.58 1.09
N GLU A 41 0.33 -5.90 1.23
CA GLU A 41 -0.96 -6.60 1.26
C GLU A 41 -1.80 -6.12 2.45
N GLN A 42 -1.23 -6.04 3.65
CA GLN A 42 -1.91 -5.53 4.84
C GLN A 42 -2.34 -4.06 4.70
N ALA A 43 -1.46 -3.22 4.17
CA ALA A 43 -1.75 -1.80 3.97
C ALA A 43 -2.90 -1.58 2.96
N LEU A 44 -2.95 -2.37 1.88
CA LEU A 44 -4.02 -2.29 0.90
C LEU A 44 -5.34 -2.90 1.40
N PHE A 45 -5.29 -3.96 2.21
CA PHE A 45 -6.49 -4.61 2.75
C PHE A 45 -7.20 -3.70 3.76
N PHE A 46 -6.45 -3.01 4.61
CA PHE A 46 -7.00 -2.04 5.56
C PHE A 46 -7.78 -0.90 4.87
N HIS A 47 -7.37 -0.53 3.66
CA HIS A 47 -8.06 0.47 2.85
C HIS A 47 -9.33 -0.04 2.17
N LEU A 48 -9.39 -1.33 1.81
CA LEU A 48 -10.60 -1.94 1.23
C LEU A 48 -11.73 -2.08 2.24
N GLU A 49 -11.40 -2.31 3.51
CA GLU A 49 -12.39 -2.38 4.61
C GLU A 49 -12.83 -1.00 5.11
N ASN A 50 -12.20 0.09 4.64
CA ASN A 50 -12.60 1.48 4.92
C ASN A 50 -13.02 2.23 3.63
N PRO A 51 -14.18 1.90 3.02
CA PRO A 51 -14.68 2.63 1.85
C PRO A 51 -15.05 4.10 2.14
N ASN A 52 -15.07 4.54 3.40
CA ASN A 52 -15.47 5.90 3.81
C ASN A 52 -14.34 6.94 3.88
N SER A 53 -13.11 6.62 3.45
CA SER A 53 -11.99 7.58 3.49
C SER A 53 -11.85 8.49 2.26
N TYR A 54 -12.75 8.39 1.28
CA TYR A 54 -12.77 9.27 0.12
C TYR A 54 -13.77 10.42 0.33
N THR A 55 -13.35 11.41 1.11
CA THR A 55 -13.90 12.76 1.02
C THR A 55 -12.75 13.74 1.01
N HIS A 56 -12.36 14.17 -0.19
CA HIS A 56 -11.97 15.55 -0.44
C HIS A 56 -12.12 15.92 -1.91
#